data_AF-A0A0D3CV82-F1
#
_entry.id   AF-A0A0D3CV82-F1
#
_cell.length_a   1.000
_cell.length_b   1.000
_cell.length_c   1.000
_cell.angle_alpha   90.00
_cell.angle_beta   90.00
_cell.angle_gamma   90.00
#
_symmetry.space_group_name_H-M   'P 1'
#
loop_
_entity.id
_entity.type
_entity.pdbx_description
1 polymer ?
#
loop_
_entity_poly.entity_id
_entity_poly.type
_entity_poly.pdbx_seq_one_letter_code
_entity_poly.pdbx_strand_id
1 'polypeptide(L)'
;MGNTKVIAAVYGLREIQNKSQQKNGHALVLCEYSMAHFNTGDRRRQKNDMRSTEISLVIRQTMEACILTELLPHSQIDIFLQVLQADGVI
;
A
#
# COMPACT_ATOMS: atom_id res chain seq x y z
N MET A 1 12.83 18.62 -6.92
CA MET A 1 11.35 18.60 -6.85
C MET A 1 10.80 18.33 -8.24
N GLY A 2 10.83 17.07 -8.68
CA GLY A 2 10.28 16.72 -9.99
C GLY A 2 10.59 15.31 -10.48
N ASN A 3 11.52 14.60 -9.83
CA ASN A 3 11.95 13.29 -10.31
C ASN A 3 11.43 12.11 -9.48
N THR A 4 10.53 12.34 -8.51
CA THR A 4 9.92 11.23 -7.77
C THR A 4 9.00 10.45 -8.68
N LYS A 5 9.29 9.17 -8.88
CA LYS A 5 8.51 8.27 -9.73
C LYS A 5 7.93 7.18 -8.86
N VAL A 6 6.61 7.07 -8.84
CA VAL A 6 5.88 6.06 -8.08
C VAL A 6 4.96 5.32 -9.03
N ILE A 7 4.93 4.00 -8.90
CA ILE A 7 3.95 3.14 -9.55
C ILE A 7 2.98 2.65 -8.49
N ALA A 8 1.69 2.72 -8.79
CA ALA A 8 0.63 2.14 -7.99
C ALA A 8 -0.05 1.02 -8.78
N ALA A 9 -0.30 -0.11 -8.14
CA ALA A 9 -1.14 -1.17 -8.67
C ALA A 9 -2.26 -1.46 -7.67
N VAL A 10 -3.50 -1.42 -8.15
CA VAL A 10 -4.68 -1.74 -7.35
C VAL A 10 -5.30 -3.00 -7.89
N TYR A 11 -5.53 -3.96 -7.01
CA TYR A 11 -6.24 -5.19 -7.32
C TYR A 11 -7.47 -5.29 -6.41
N GLY A 12 -8.66 -5.26 -6.99
CA GLY A 12 -9.92 -5.26 -6.26
C GLY A 12 -10.82 -6.44 -6.60
N LEU A 13 -11.84 -6.67 -5.75
CA LEU A 13 -12.83 -7.76 -5.83
C LEU A 13 -12.21 -9.16 -5.84
N ARG A 14 -11.20 -9.37 -4.98
CA ARG A 14 -10.68 -10.71 -4.71
C ARG A 14 -11.33 -11.27 -3.45
N GLU A 15 -11.52 -12.59 -3.43
CA GLU A 15 -11.96 -13.28 -2.22
C GLU A 15 -10.85 -13.20 -1.17
N ILE A 16 -11.24 -12.95 0.08
CA ILE A 16 -10.30 -12.87 1.20
C ILE A 16 -9.67 -14.25 1.41
N GLN A 17 -8.36 -14.35 1.19
CA GLN A 17 -7.64 -15.63 1.32
C GLN A 17 -7.64 -16.14 2.77
N ASN A 18 -7.49 -15.24 3.74
CA ASN A 18 -7.46 -15.55 5.17
C ASN A 18 -8.74 -15.08 5.85
N LYS A 19 -9.69 -16.00 6.04
CA LYS A 19 -10.98 -15.70 6.69
C LYS A 19 -10.85 -15.10 8.10
N SER A 20 -9.74 -15.32 8.80
CA SER A 20 -9.47 -14.69 10.10
C SER A 20 -9.28 -13.17 10.03
N GLN A 21 -8.91 -12.63 8.87
CA GLN A 21 -8.70 -11.20 8.63
C GLN A 21 -9.95 -10.52 8.06
N GLN A 22 -11.02 -11.28 7.86
CA GLN A 22 -12.26 -10.78 7.30
C GLN A 22 -12.93 -9.80 8.26
N LYS A 23 -13.20 -8.59 7.77
CA LYS A 23 -14.02 -7.61 8.48
C LYS A 23 -15.50 -7.92 8.21
N ASN A 24 -16.31 -7.90 9.26
CA ASN A 24 -17.76 -8.08 9.14
C ASN A 24 -18.37 -6.85 8.45
N GLY A 25 -19.08 -7.06 7.34
CA GLY A 25 -19.80 -5.99 6.64
C GLY A 25 -18.95 -5.02 5.81
N HIS A 26 -17.63 -5.15 5.80
CA HIS A 26 -16.73 -4.25 5.06
C HIS A 26 -15.72 -5.03 4.22
N ALA A 27 -15.24 -4.41 3.13
CA ALA A 27 -14.06 -4.86 2.42
C ALA A 27 -12.80 -4.77 3.28
N LEU A 28 -11.88 -5.72 3.10
CA LEU A 28 -10.53 -5.65 3.65
C LEU A 28 -9.64 -4.85 2.70
N VAL A 29 -9.07 -3.74 3.18
CA VAL A 29 -8.09 -2.94 2.41
C VAL A 29 -6.69 -3.27 2.91
N LEU A 30 -5.84 -3.81 2.05
CA LEU A 30 -4.42 -3.98 2.31
C LEU A 30 -3.63 -2.96 1.49
N CYS A 31 -2.64 -2.35 2.13
CA CYS A 31 -1.73 -1.44 1.46
C CYS A 31 -0.30 -1.82 1.80
N GLU A 32 0.54 -1.89 0.78
CA GLU A 32 1.97 -2.11 0.90
C GLU A 32 2.71 -1.00 0.18
N TYR A 33 3.51 -0.27 0.95
CA TYR A 33 4.46 0.71 0.44
C TYR A 33 5.87 0.11 0.44
N SER A 34 6.53 0.19 -0.70
CA SER A 34 7.89 -0.28 -0.88
C SER A 34 8.71 0.68 -1.74
N MET A 35 9.99 0.77 -1.40
CA MET A 35 10.98 1.55 -2.13
C MET A 35 11.89 0.61 -2.93
N ALA A 36 12.09 0.90 -4.22
CA ALA A 36 12.96 0.08 -5.04
C ALA A 36 14.41 0.23 -4.56
N HIS A 37 15.17 -0.86 -4.58
CA HIS A 37 16.56 -0.88 -4.11
C HIS A 37 17.48 0.11 -4.85
N PHE A 38 17.10 0.49 -6.07
CA PHE A 38 17.81 1.43 -6.94
C PHE A 38 17.19 2.84 -6.94
N ASN A 39 16.25 3.14 -6.02
CA ASN A 39 15.50 4.40 -6.03
C ASN A 39 16.35 5.64 -5.70
N THR A 40 17.54 5.43 -5.16
CA THR A 40 18.54 6.42 -4.78
C THR A 40 19.88 5.99 -5.38
N GLY A 41 20.79 6.93 -5.65
CA GLY A 41 22.12 6.64 -6.22
C GLY A 41 22.94 5.60 -5.43
N ASP A 42 22.70 5.48 -4.12
CA ASP A 42 23.24 4.40 -3.28
C ASP A 42 22.20 3.30 -3.03
N ARG A 43 22.59 2.06 -3.34
CA ARG A 43 21.73 0.88 -3.17
C ARG A 43 21.41 0.66 -1.68
N ARG A 44 20.17 0.94 -1.26
CA ARG A 44 19.72 0.62 0.09
C ARG A 44 19.55 -0.89 0.29
N ARG A 45 20.00 -1.41 1.43
CA ARG A 45 19.66 -2.76 1.90
C ARG A 45 18.30 -2.68 2.60
N GLN A 46 17.27 -3.35 2.07
CA GLN A 46 15.99 -3.49 2.76
C GLN A 46 16.17 -4.39 3.98
N LYS A 47 16.25 -3.80 5.18
CA LYS A 47 16.09 -4.53 6.43
C LYS A 47 15.08 -3.76 7.27
N ASN A 48 13.88 -4.33 7.41
CA ASN A 48 12.75 -3.85 8.23
C ASN A 48 12.65 -2.32 8.34
N ASP A 49 12.17 -1.69 7.27
CA ASP A 49 11.99 -0.24 7.25
C ASP A 49 10.68 0.15 7.95
N MET A 50 10.79 0.54 9.22
CA MET A 50 9.65 1.00 10.03
C MET A 50 8.91 2.16 9.37
N ARG A 51 9.62 3.01 8.62
CA ARG A 51 9.01 4.13 7.89
C ARG A 51 8.08 3.63 6.79
N SER A 52 8.47 2.58 6.08
CA SER A 52 7.65 2.00 5.02
C SER A 52 6.36 1.39 5.60
N THR A 53 6.43 0.76 6.78
CA THR A 53 5.24 0.25 7.47
C THR A 53 4.32 1.36 7.99
N GLU A 54 4.89 2.46 8.48
CA GLU A 54 4.12 3.61 8.94
C GLU A 54 3.39 4.30 7.78
N ILE A 55 4.08 4.53 6.66
CA ILE A 55 3.48 5.07 5.44
C ILE A 55 2.37 4.15 4.93
N SER A 56 2.61 2.84 4.89
CA SER A 56 1.59 1.86 4.50
C SER A 56 0.34 1.96 5.37
N LEU A 57 0.50 2.15 6.68
CA LEU A 57 -0.61 2.31 7.62
C LEU A 57 -1.42 3.57 7.34
N VAL A 58 -0.75 4.72 7.17
CA VAL A 58 -1.41 6.01 6.90
C VAL A 58 -2.18 5.97 5.58
N ILE A 59 -1.57 5.40 4.54
CA ILE A 59 -2.22 5.26 3.23
C ILE A 59 -3.41 4.31 3.32
N ARG A 60 -3.28 3.18 4.03
CA ARG A 60 -4.40 2.27 4.28
C ARG A 60 -5.58 2.99 4.93
N GLN A 61 -5.33 3.72 6.03
CA GLN A 61 -6.38 4.47 6.74
C GLN A 61 -7.05 5.51 5.84
N THR A 62 -6.27 6.21 5.03
CA THR A 62 -6.78 7.19 4.07
C THR A 62 -7.68 6.52 3.02
N MET A 63 -7.24 5.38 2.49
CA MET A 63 -8.02 4.63 1.49
C MET A 63 -9.28 3.99 2.09
N GLU A 64 -9.22 3.49 3.34
CA GLU A 64 -10.39 2.99 4.06
C GLU A 64 -11.47 4.08 4.25
N ALA A 65 -11.07 5.33 4.41
CA ALA A 65 -12.00 6.46 4.52
C ALA A 65 -12.57 6.92 3.16
N CYS A 66 -11.83 6.72 2.06
CA CYS A 66 -12.26 7.13 0.72
C CYS A 66 -13.04 6.06 -0.05
N ILE A 67 -12.80 4.77 0.23
CA ILE A 67 -13.44 3.65 -0.46
C ILE A 67 -14.74 3.29 0.27
N LEU A 68 -15.83 3.12 -0.49
CA LEU A 68 -17.12 2.62 0.03
C LEU A 68 -17.05 1.12 0.35
N THR A 69 -16.33 0.76 1.41
CA THR A 69 -16.07 -0.64 1.81
C THR A 69 -17.33 -1.42 2.17
N GLU A 70 -18.40 -0.74 2.59
CA GLU A 70 -19.70 -1.32 2.94
C GLU A 70 -20.42 -1.96 1.75
N LEU A 71 -20.17 -1.47 0.54
CA LEU A 71 -20.75 -2.01 -0.70
C LEU A 71 -20.03 -3.28 -1.19
N LEU A 72 -18.91 -3.62 -0.56
CA LEU A 72 -18.00 -4.68 -0.99
C LEU A 72 -17.70 -5.66 0.17
N PRO A 73 -18.71 -6.22 0.85
CA PRO A 73 -18.48 -7.13 1.95
C PRO A 73 -17.70 -8.37 1.48
N HIS A 74 -16.83 -8.88 2.35
CA HIS A 74 -16.05 -10.11 2.10
C HIS A 74 -15.07 -10.05 0.92
N SER A 75 -14.88 -8.85 0.36
CA SER A 75 -13.92 -8.60 -0.71
C SER A 75 -12.63 -8.03 -0.15
N GLN A 76 -11.54 -8.29 -0.84
CA GLN A 76 -10.22 -7.73 -0.56
C GLN A 76 -9.82 -6.75 -1.66
N ILE A 77 -9.23 -5.63 -1.26
CA ILE A 77 -8.63 -4.62 -2.12
C ILE A 77 -7.17 -4.47 -1.71
N ASP A 78 -6.26 -4.80 -2.62
CA ASP A 78 -4.83 -4.72 -2.39
C ASP A 78 -4.23 -3.56 -3.19
N ILE A 79 -3.54 -2.68 -2.50
CA ILE A 79 -2.93 -1.47 -3.05
C ILE A 79 -1.42 -1.56 -2.86
N PHE A 80 -0.70 -1.73 -3.95
CA PHE A 80 0.76 -1.78 -3.96
C PHE A 80 1.33 -0.47 -4.47
N LEU A 81 2.22 0.14 -3.69
CA LEU A 81 2.92 1.37 -4.03
C LEU A 81 4.41 1.10 -4.09
N GLN A 82 4.99 1.27 -5.27
CA GLN A 82 6.41 1.10 -5.50
C GLN A 82 7.04 2.43 -5.90
N VAL A 83 7.93 2.95 -5.06
CA VAL A 83 8.75 4.11 -5.42
C VAL A 83 9.95 3.65 -6.25
N LEU A 84 10.02 4.10 -7.50
CA LEU A 84 11.11 3.81 -8.42
C LEU A 84 12.26 4.82 -8.34
N GLN A 85 11.94 6.08 -8.01
CA GLN A 85 12.92 7.15 -7.86
C GLN A 85 12.41 8.11 -6.78
N ALA A 86 13.29 8.53 -5.88
CA ALA A 86 12.98 9.49 -4.82
C ALA A 86 13.93 10.69 -4.91
N ASP A 87 13.39 11.89 -5.18
CA ASP A 87 14.15 13.14 -5.36
C ASP A 87 13.85 14.16 -4.25
N GLY A 88 13.73 13.67 -3.01
CA GLY A 88 13.38 14.48 -1.84
C GLY A 88 12.65 13.71 -0.75
N VAL A 89 11.94 14.44 0.11
CA VAL A 89 11.10 13.85 1.18
C VAL A 89 9.82 13.29 0.54
N ILE A 90 9.61 11.98 0.74
CA ILE A 90 8.36 11.25 0.48
C ILE A 90 7.73 10.90 1.83
#